data_AF-A0AAP2GJF9-F1
#
_entry.id   AF-A0AAP2GJF9-F1
#
_cell.length_a   1.000
_cell.length_b   1.000
_cell.length_c   1.000
_cell.angle_alpha   90.00
_cell.angle_beta   90.00
_cell.angle_gamma   90.00
#
_symmetry.space_group_name_H-M   'P 1'
#
loop_
_entity.id
_entity.type
_entity.pdbx_description
1 polymer ?
#
loop_
_entity_poly.entity_id
_entity_poly.type
_entity_poly.pdbx_seq_one_letter_code
_entity_poly.pdbx_strand_id
1 'polypeptide(L)'
;MNRDEEKLQEKIEANMGVDDGHADTQAYRQVFQALEKPPRYALSDAFADNVLRKVERKEQRSLRVAYAWLAAGIVLLIGACAAVVMLTEFTFEAGFLRGMADYKGLLAFGVAFVLLLHWVDKRLIHRHHPSR
;
A
#
# COMPACT_ATOMS: atom_id res chain seq x y z
N MET A 1 30.22 10.59 7.48
CA MET A 1 30.62 9.47 8.35
C MET A 1 32.06 9.13 8.00
N ASN A 2 32.96 9.14 8.97
CA ASN A 2 34.40 9.03 8.71
C ASN A 2 34.78 7.55 8.57
N ARG A 3 35.51 7.16 7.52
CA ARG A 3 35.85 5.74 7.25
C ARG A 3 36.72 5.10 8.33
N ASP A 4 37.43 5.91 9.10
CA ASP A 4 38.30 5.46 10.17
C ASP A 4 37.49 5.11 11.45
N GLU A 5 36.34 5.76 11.67
CA GLU A 5 35.42 5.45 12.77
C GLU A 5 34.73 4.10 12.57
N GLU A 6 34.32 3.80 11.32
CA GLU A 6 33.65 2.54 10.97
C GLU A 6 34.58 1.33 11.19
N LYS A 7 35.87 1.46 10.86
CA LYS A 7 36.88 0.43 11.11
C LYS A 7 37.22 0.27 12.59
N LEU A 8 37.17 1.36 13.36
CA LEU A 8 37.37 1.32 14.80
C LEU A 8 36.20 0.58 15.47
N GLN A 9 34.98 0.89 15.04
CA GLN A 9 33.75 0.24 15.49
C GLN A 9 33.78 -1.27 15.19
N GLU A 10 34.07 -1.67 13.95
CA GLU A 10 34.14 -3.09 13.54
C GLU A 10 35.17 -3.88 14.37
N LYS A 11 36.32 -3.28 14.71
CA LYS A 11 37.34 -3.92 15.55
C LYS A 11 36.91 -4.08 17.01
N ILE A 12 36.19 -3.10 17.55
CA ILE A 12 35.64 -3.17 18.91
C ILE A 12 34.51 -4.21 18.99
N GLU A 13 33.62 -4.24 17.99
CA GLU A 13 32.54 -5.23 17.88
C GLU A 13 33.08 -6.67 17.71
N ALA A 14 34.18 -6.84 16.97
CA ALA A 14 34.84 -8.14 16.78
C ALA A 14 35.72 -8.58 17.97
N ASN A 15 35.77 -7.80 19.05
CA ASN A 15 36.59 -8.04 20.24
C ASN A 15 38.09 -8.23 19.92
N MET A 16 38.56 -7.66 18.81
CA MET A 16 39.96 -7.67 18.44
C MET A 16 40.67 -6.57 19.23
N GLY A 17 41.66 -6.93 20.04
CA GLY A 17 42.39 -6.00 20.93
C GLY A 17 42.77 -4.70 20.22
N VAL A 18 42.06 -3.62 20.55
CA VAL A 18 42.35 -2.26 20.10
C VAL A 18 43.21 -1.58 21.15
N ASP A 19 44.24 -0.86 20.72
CA ASP A 19 45.15 -0.13 21.59
C ASP A 19 44.37 0.89 22.45
N ASP A 20 44.45 0.74 23.78
CA ASP A 20 43.63 1.47 24.76
C ASP A 20 44.09 2.94 24.98
N GLY A 21 45.07 3.40 24.20
CA GLY A 21 45.73 4.71 24.32
C GLY A 21 44.93 5.91 23.81
N HIS A 22 43.83 5.70 23.06
CA HIS A 22 43.00 6.77 22.50
C HIS A 22 41.68 6.94 23.26
N ALA A 23 41.35 8.17 23.65
CA ALA A 23 40.13 8.51 24.40
C ALA A 23 38.85 8.04 23.69
N ASP A 24 38.85 8.03 22.36
CA ASP A 24 37.72 7.59 21.55
C ASP A 24 37.44 6.09 21.71
N THR A 25 38.48 5.25 21.80
CA THR A 25 38.34 3.80 22.02
C THR A 25 37.64 3.51 23.35
N GLN A 26 37.96 4.29 24.39
CA GLN A 26 37.32 4.15 25.70
C GLN A 26 35.86 4.61 25.69
N ALA A 27 35.56 5.70 24.97
CA ALA A 27 34.19 6.17 24.80
C ALA A 27 33.33 5.15 24.06
N TYR A 28 33.83 4.56 22.96
CA TYR A 28 33.12 3.50 22.25
C TYR A 28 32.91 2.27 23.13
N ARG A 29 33.92 1.81 23.88
CA ARG A 29 33.79 0.65 24.78
C ARG A 29 32.73 0.88 25.85
N GLN A 30 32.64 2.09 26.42
CA GLN A 30 31.60 2.42 27.40
C GLN A 30 30.19 2.41 26.80
N VAL A 31 30.02 2.91 25.57
CA VAL A 31 28.73 2.88 24.87
C VAL A 31 28.32 1.43 24.59
N PHE A 32 29.21 0.61 24.06
CA PHE A 32 28.90 -0.81 23.80
C PHE A 32 28.61 -1.59 25.08
N GLN A 33 29.35 -1.37 26.17
CA GLN A 33 29.03 -1.98 27.48
C GLN A 33 27.70 -1.50 28.06
N ALA A 34 27.27 -0.28 27.75
CA ALA A 34 25.95 0.21 28.14
C ALA A 34 24.83 -0.42 27.29
N LEU A 35 25.10 -0.72 26.02
CA LEU A 35 24.16 -1.36 25.08
C LEU A 35 24.05 -2.87 25.26
N GLU A 36 25.10 -3.57 25.71
CA GLU A 36 25.07 -5.00 26.05
C GLU A 36 24.19 -5.30 27.27
N LYS A 37 23.91 -4.29 28.11
CA LYS A 37 23.03 -4.47 29.27
C LYS A 37 21.61 -4.75 28.76
N PRO A 38 20.99 -5.86 29.17
CA PRO A 38 19.61 -6.12 28.80
C PRO A 38 18.75 -4.95 29.29
N PRO A 39 17.83 -4.43 28.46
CA PRO A 39 17.01 -3.30 28.83
C PRO A 39 16.24 -3.63 30.12
N ARG A 40 16.34 -2.73 31.11
CA ARG A 40 15.68 -2.90 32.42
C ARG A 40 14.15 -2.96 32.32
N TYR A 41 13.60 -2.54 31.18
CA TYR A 41 12.19 -2.55 30.88
C TYR A 41 11.92 -3.56 29.78
N ALA A 42 11.22 -4.64 30.12
CA ALA A 42 10.57 -5.47 29.12
C ALA A 42 9.43 -4.66 28.49
N LEU A 43 9.26 -4.77 27.18
CA LEU A 43 8.04 -4.28 26.52
C LEU A 43 6.84 -4.90 27.21
N SER A 44 5.83 -4.09 27.55
CA SER A 44 4.61 -4.65 28.12
C SER A 44 3.94 -5.56 27.09
N ASP A 45 3.34 -6.67 27.53
CA ASP A 45 2.59 -7.57 26.64
C ASP A 45 1.52 -6.80 25.86
N ALA A 46 0.92 -5.79 26.51
CA ALA A 46 -0.05 -4.89 25.90
C ALA A 46 0.51 -3.99 24.78
N PHE A 47 1.83 -3.80 24.67
CA PHE A 47 2.43 -3.03 23.57
C PHE A 47 2.30 -3.78 22.25
N ALA A 48 2.60 -5.08 22.24
CA ALA A 48 2.48 -5.92 21.05
C ALA A 48 1.03 -5.93 20.55
N ASP A 49 0.07 -6.13 21.46
CA ASP A 49 -1.36 -6.09 21.16
C ASP A 49 -1.81 -4.73 20.61
N ASN A 50 -1.33 -3.63 21.20
CA ASN A 50 -1.68 -2.29 20.74
C ASN A 50 -1.11 -1.97 19.35
N VAL A 51 0.10 -2.44 19.04
CA VAL A 51 0.69 -2.29 17.71
C VAL A 51 -0.10 -3.13 16.70
N LEU A 52 -0.37 -4.39 17.01
CA LEU A 52 -1.12 -5.30 16.14
C LEU A 52 -2.52 -4.74 15.83
N ARG A 53 -3.25 -4.30 16.85
CA ARG A 53 -4.58 -3.68 16.71
C ARG A 53 -4.54 -2.40 15.87
N LYS A 54 -3.44 -1.64 15.90
CA LYS A 54 -3.29 -0.41 15.12
C LYS A 54 -3.01 -0.71 13.65
N VAL A 55 -2.28 -1.79 13.35
CA VAL A 55 -2.03 -2.28 11.99
C VAL A 55 -3.33 -2.81 11.38
N GLU A 56 -4.04 -3.71 12.07
CA GLU A 56 -5.31 -4.27 11.58
C GLU A 56 -6.37 -3.19 11.31
N ARG A 57 -6.53 -2.21 12.20
CA ARG A 57 -7.50 -1.11 11.99
C ARG A 57 -7.19 -0.28 10.76
N LYS A 58 -5.90 -0.11 10.43
CA LYS A 58 -5.50 0.67 9.25
C LYS A 58 -5.84 -0.07 7.96
N GLU A 59 -5.60 -1.37 7.94
CA GLU A 59 -5.91 -2.25 6.80
C GLU A 59 -7.42 -2.38 6.58
N GLN A 60 -8.18 -2.63 7.65
CA GLN A 60 -9.64 -2.74 7.57
C GLN A 60 -10.31 -1.45 7.10
N ARG A 61 -9.80 -0.28 7.49
CA ARG A 61 -10.37 1.02 7.06
C ARG A 61 -10.17 1.26 5.57
N SER A 62 -8.99 0.92 5.04
CA SER A 62 -8.68 0.95 3.60
C SER A 62 -9.66 0.06 2.81
N LEU A 63 -9.79 -1.20 3.24
CA LEU A 63 -10.64 -2.17 2.57
C LEU A 63 -12.12 -1.76 2.57
N ARG A 64 -12.65 -1.24 3.69
CA ARG A 64 -14.05 -0.77 3.74
C ARG A 64 -14.33 0.35 2.76
N VAL A 65 -13.40 1.31 2.61
CA VAL A 65 -13.57 2.41 1.65
C VAL A 65 -13.52 1.87 0.21
N ALA A 66 -12.60 0.94 -0.07
CA ALA A 66 -12.53 0.30 -1.39
C ALA A 66 -13.82 -0.47 -1.74
N TYR A 67 -14.34 -1.27 -0.80
CA TYR A 67 -15.61 -1.99 -1.00
C TYR A 67 -16.80 -1.05 -1.15
N ALA A 68 -16.86 0.04 -0.38
CA ALA A 68 -17.90 1.05 -0.53
C ALA A 68 -17.85 1.70 -1.92
N TRP A 69 -16.65 1.98 -2.43
CA TRP A 69 -16.50 2.55 -3.76
C TRP A 69 -16.90 1.57 -4.86
N LEU A 70 -16.50 0.31 -4.73
CA LEU A 70 -16.87 -0.76 -5.65
C LEU A 70 -18.38 -0.98 -5.67
N ALA A 71 -19.02 -1.02 -4.50
CA ALA A 71 -20.47 -1.11 -4.39
C ALA A 71 -21.19 0.07 -5.05
N ALA A 72 -20.74 1.30 -4.80
CA ALA A 72 -21.31 2.48 -5.45
C ALA A 72 -21.11 2.44 -6.99
N GLY A 73 -19.96 1.97 -7.46
CA GLY A 73 -19.71 1.78 -8.90
C GLY A 73 -20.65 0.76 -9.54
N ILE A 74 -20.89 -0.38 -8.88
CA ILE A 74 -21.83 -1.40 -9.36
C ILE A 74 -23.26 -0.85 -9.40
N VAL A 75 -23.70 -0.16 -8.35
CA VAL A 75 -25.04 0.45 -8.31
C VAL A 75 -25.21 1.48 -9.42
N LEU A 76 -24.19 2.32 -9.65
CA LEU A 76 -24.21 3.31 -10.73
C LEU A 76 -24.25 2.63 -12.11
N LEU A 77 -23.50 1.54 -12.31
CA LEU A 77 -23.50 0.77 -13.56
C LEU A 77 -24.88 0.17 -13.84
N ILE A 78 -25.49 -0.47 -12.84
CA ILE A 78 -26.83 -1.04 -12.95
C ILE A 78 -27.86 0.06 -13.25
N GLY A 79 -27.78 1.19 -12.53
CA GLY A 79 -28.64 2.35 -12.76
C GLY A 79 -28.51 2.92 -14.17
N ALA A 80 -27.27 3.03 -14.68
CA ALA A 80 -27.01 3.48 -16.04
C ALA A 80 -27.59 2.49 -17.08
N CYS A 81 -27.41 1.18 -16.90
CA CYS A 81 -28.03 0.16 -17.75
C CYS A 81 -29.56 0.25 -17.74
N ALA A 82 -30.17 0.38 -16.56
CA ALA A 82 -31.63 0.51 -16.43
C ALA A 82 -32.14 1.79 -17.11
N ALA A 83 -31.45 2.92 -16.93
CA ALA A 83 -31.80 4.18 -17.58
C ALA A 83 -31.73 4.08 -19.11
N VAL A 84 -30.69 3.43 -19.65
CA VAL A 84 -30.57 3.19 -21.10
C VAL A 84 -31.72 2.31 -21.59
N VAL A 85 -32.03 1.21 -20.91
CA VAL A 85 -33.14 0.32 -21.30
C VAL A 85 -34.48 1.06 -21.31
N MET A 86 -34.74 1.89 -20.29
CA MET A 86 -35.98 2.67 -20.20
C MET A 86 -36.07 3.78 -21.24
N LEU A 87 -34.97 4.49 -21.51
CA LEU A 87 -34.96 5.59 -22.48
C LEU A 87 -35.03 5.12 -23.94
N THR A 88 -34.59 3.89 -24.21
CA THR A 88 -34.46 3.39 -25.59
C THR A 88 -35.59 2.44 -26.00
N GLU A 89 -36.62 2.24 -25.15
CA GLU A 89 -37.73 1.29 -25.36
C GLU A 89 -37.24 -0.05 -25.95
N PHE A 90 -36.21 -0.63 -25.33
CA PHE A 90 -35.50 -1.78 -25.89
C PHE A 90 -36.38 -3.04 -25.82
N THR A 91 -36.95 -3.46 -26.95
CA THR A 91 -37.49 -4.82 -27.09
C THR A 91 -36.31 -5.78 -27.27
N PHE A 92 -36.17 -6.75 -26.37
CA PHE A 92 -35.18 -7.84 -26.49
C PHE A 92 -35.60 -8.82 -27.61
N GLU A 93 -35.71 -8.34 -28.84
CA GLU A 93 -35.78 -9.23 -30.00
C GLU A 93 -34.36 -9.64 -30.42
N ALA A 94 -34.21 -10.87 -30.91
CA ALA A 94 -32.94 -11.40 -31.42
C ALA A 94 -32.30 -10.51 -32.54
N GLY A 95 -33.05 -9.54 -33.08
CA GLY A 95 -32.55 -8.49 -33.98
C GLY A 95 -31.68 -7.42 -33.32
N PHE A 96 -31.68 -7.28 -31.99
CA PHE A 96 -30.86 -6.31 -31.25
C PHE A 96 -29.35 -6.52 -31.46
N LEU A 97 -28.90 -7.77 -31.50
CA LEU A 97 -27.50 -8.11 -31.78
C LEU A 97 -27.10 -7.70 -33.21
N ARG A 98 -28.05 -7.71 -34.16
CA ARG A 98 -27.85 -7.24 -35.53
C ARG A 98 -27.83 -5.71 -35.62
N GLY A 99 -28.70 -5.02 -34.89
CA GLY A 99 -28.71 -3.55 -34.81
C GLY A 99 -27.52 -2.97 -34.06
N MET A 100 -27.02 -3.66 -33.03
CA MET A 100 -25.84 -3.23 -32.26
C MET A 100 -24.54 -3.42 -33.07
N ALA A 101 -24.47 -4.41 -33.96
CA ALA A 101 -23.31 -4.64 -34.83
C ALA A 101 -23.06 -3.49 -35.83
N ASP A 102 -24.11 -2.77 -36.24
CA ASP A 102 -23.98 -1.59 -37.11
C ASP A 102 -23.57 -0.32 -36.33
N TYR A 103 -23.82 -0.28 -35.02
CA TYR A 103 -23.40 0.81 -34.14
C TYR A 103 -21.94 0.65 -33.70
N LYS A 104 -21.02 0.87 -34.66
CA LYS A 104 -19.56 0.98 -34.42
C LYS A 104 -19.23 1.96 -33.28
N GLY A 105 -20.06 2.98 -33.08
CA GLY A 105 -19.92 3.95 -32.00
C GLY A 105 -20.12 3.37 -30.61
N LEU A 106 -21.02 2.39 -30.43
CA LEU A 106 -21.25 1.77 -29.11
C LEU A 106 -20.09 0.85 -28.73
N LEU A 107 -19.54 0.12 -29.70
CA LEU A 107 -18.37 -0.74 -29.49
C LEU A 107 -17.12 0.11 -29.21
N ALA A 108 -16.93 1.20 -29.95
CA ALA A 108 -15.87 2.18 -29.69
C ALA A 108 -16.05 2.86 -28.31
N PHE A 109 -17.28 3.20 -27.93
CA PHE A 109 -17.58 3.78 -26.62
C PHE A 109 -17.32 2.80 -25.49
N GLY A 110 -17.72 1.53 -25.63
CA GLY A 110 -17.44 0.48 -24.66
C GLY A 110 -15.94 0.28 -24.45
N VAL A 111 -15.16 0.20 -25.54
CA VAL A 111 -13.70 0.10 -25.47
C VAL A 111 -13.08 1.33 -24.81
N ALA A 112 -13.52 2.54 -25.20
CA ALA A 112 -13.05 3.79 -24.60
C ALA A 112 -13.40 3.88 -23.11
N PHE A 113 -14.58 3.41 -22.72
CA PHE A 113 -15.04 3.40 -21.33
C PHE A 113 -14.24 2.42 -20.47
N VAL A 114 -13.94 1.22 -21.00
CA VAL A 114 -13.07 0.25 -20.34
C VAL A 114 -11.65 0.82 -20.17
N LEU A 115 -11.10 1.47 -21.20
CA LEU A 115 -9.80 2.15 -21.10
C LEU A 115 -9.81 3.29 -20.07
N LEU A 116 -10.90 4.05 -20.00
CA LEU A 116 -11.06 5.14 -19.05
C LEU A 116 -11.16 4.61 -17.62
N LEU A 117 -11.91 3.53 -17.38
CA LEU A 117 -11.92 2.83 -16.10
C LEU A 117 -10.53 2.32 -15.72
N HIS A 118 -9.81 1.71 -16.67
CA HIS A 118 -8.44 1.23 -16.45
C HIS A 118 -7.48 2.38 -16.09
N TRP A 119 -7.64 3.54 -16.73
CA TRP A 119 -6.84 4.72 -16.45
C TRP A 119 -7.19 5.33 -15.08
N VAL A 120 -8.48 5.41 -14.74
CA VAL A 120 -8.93 5.87 -13.43
C VAL A 120 -8.41 4.95 -12.33
N ASP A 121 -8.52 3.63 -12.51
CA ASP A 121 -8.01 2.64 -11.56
C ASP A 121 -6.49 2.81 -11.34
N LYS A 122 -5.73 2.90 -12.43
CA LYS A 122 -4.28 3.15 -12.38
C LYS A 122 -3.93 4.48 -11.68
N ARG A 123 -4.73 5.53 -11.90
CA ARG A 123 -4.56 6.85 -11.29
C ARG A 123 -4.97 6.88 -9.81
N LEU A 124 -5.96 6.07 -9.41
CA LEU A 124 -6.41 5.95 -8.02
C LEU A 124 -5.43 5.12 -7.18
N ILE A 125 -4.92 4.01 -7.75
CA ILE A 125 -3.92 3.14 -7.09
C ILE A 125 -2.58 3.87 -6.89
N HIS A 126 -2.17 4.72 -7.84
CA HIS A 126 -0.95 5.52 -7.70
C HIS A 126 -0.99 6.55 -6.55
N ARG A 127 -2.16 6.87 -6.00
CA ARG A 127 -2.28 7.74 -4.81
C ARG A 127 -2.22 6.98 -3.48
N HIS A 128 -2.21 5.65 -3.50
CA HIS A 128 -2.20 4.81 -2.28
C HIS A 128 -0.99 3.90 -2.13
N HIS A 129 0.01 3.98 -3.02
CA HIS A 129 1.34 3.44 -2.79
C HIS A 129 2.31 4.56 -2.34
N PRO A 130 2.51 4.80 -1.04
CA PRO A 130 3.83 5.21 -0.58
C PRO A 130 4.74 3.99 -0.74
N SER A 131 5.67 4.10 -1.68
CA SER A 131 6.93 3.36 -1.76
C SER A 131 7.23 2.43 -0.58
N ARG A 132 7.29 1.13 -0.87
CA ARG A 132 8.27 0.22 -0.27
C ARG A 132 8.96 -0.53 -1.39
#